data_AF-A0A352NCW0-F1
#
_entry.id   AF-A0A352NCW0-F1
#
_cell.length_a   1.000
_cell.length_b   1.000
_cell.length_c   1.000
_cell.angle_alpha   90.00
_cell.angle_beta   90.00
_cell.angle_gamma   90.00
#
_symmetry.space_group_name_H-M   'P 1'
#
loop_
_entity.id
_entity.type
_entity.pdbx_description
1 polymer ?
#
loop_
_entity_poly.entity_id
_entity_poly.type
_entity_poly.pdbx_seq_one_letter_code
_entity_poly.pdbx_strand_id
1 'polypeptide(L)'
;MKLFDGQDTLTVKREENRFIVFLTGTQVNQQELKFIKNKTDLTASADEEYAFQISYKLTRNAKSLSSLKAQAKSEIERLELALKLKNLIAQKSGYRIPFVHPENIFLTDGKLSFVHVGMKEGVVPMETDSALFLSQYKALILSILNSKISYENLVGGEASLRDKFSQSLVACSNFEEVDALLEEKFSRERQREEASTIKVSKGRYSFFKYAGSAALIAAIIMGVLTFMDQNVTIPKQKAIMAAQSDFITNHYDKTLEDLKAYQPEQLPKEARFVMASSSIHLAD
;
A
#
# COMPACT_ATOMS: atom_id res chain seq x y z
N MET A 1 25.25 11.38 -10.81
CA MET A 1 23.96 11.24 -11.52
C MET A 1 23.75 12.47 -12.37
N LYS A 2 23.24 12.32 -13.61
CA LYS A 2 22.91 13.46 -14.48
C LYS A 2 21.43 13.77 -14.31
N LEU A 3 21.10 15.03 -14.06
CA LEU A 3 19.75 15.54 -13.84
C LEU A 3 19.40 16.49 -14.98
N PHE A 4 18.23 16.35 -15.57
CA PHE A 4 17.75 17.21 -16.66
C PHE A 4 16.45 17.88 -16.24
N ASP A 5 16.38 19.21 -16.32
CA ASP A 5 15.19 19.97 -15.92
C ASP A 5 14.31 20.45 -17.09
N GLY A 6 14.61 20.03 -18.32
CA GLY A 6 13.92 20.51 -19.53
C GLY A 6 14.73 21.55 -20.32
N GLN A 7 15.73 22.17 -19.71
CA GLN A 7 16.63 23.13 -20.37
C GLN A 7 18.09 22.80 -20.09
N ASP A 8 18.44 22.62 -18.81
CA ASP A 8 19.80 22.42 -18.34
C ASP A 8 20.03 20.99 -17.85
N THR A 9 21.26 20.50 -18.03
CA THR A 9 21.70 19.22 -17.49
C THR A 9 22.81 19.42 -16.46
N LEU A 10 22.61 18.93 -15.23
CA LEU A 10 23.58 19.03 -14.15
C LEU A 10 24.04 17.64 -13.71
N THR A 11 25.35 17.49 -13.48
CA THR A 11 25.87 16.30 -12.82
C THR A 11 25.92 16.55 -11.32
N VAL A 12 25.29 15.68 -10.54
CA VAL A 12 25.30 15.77 -9.07
C VAL A 12 25.79 14.48 -8.43
N LYS A 13 26.35 14.60 -7.23
CA LYS A 13 26.68 13.48 -6.36
C LYS A 13 26.04 13.71 -5.00
N ARG A 14 25.37 12.67 -4.50
CA ARG A 14 24.75 12.65 -3.19
C ARG A 14 25.60 11.82 -2.24
N GLU A 15 25.94 12.41 -1.11
CA GLU A 15 26.58 11.76 0.04
C GLU A 15 25.63 11.87 1.25
N GLU A 16 25.92 11.20 2.36
CA GLU A 16 24.99 11.13 3.51
C GLU A 16 24.56 12.51 4.03
N ASN A 17 25.49 13.46 4.12
CA ASN A 17 25.24 14.81 4.65
C ASN A 17 25.57 15.92 3.64
N ARG A 18 25.78 15.59 2.37
CA ARG A 18 26.16 16.56 1.33
C ARG A 18 25.49 16.30 0.01
N PHE A 19 25.12 17.38 -0.65
CA PHE A 19 24.71 17.39 -2.05
C PHE A 19 25.74 18.20 -2.82
N ILE A 20 26.40 17.59 -3.80
CA ILE A 20 27.46 18.23 -4.57
C ILE A 20 26.99 18.35 -6.01
N VAL A 21 27.03 19.58 -6.54
CA VAL A 21 26.72 19.87 -7.94
C VAL A 21 28.03 20.15 -8.65
N PHE A 22 28.27 19.43 -9.74
CA PHE A 22 29.42 19.63 -10.61
C PHE A 22 29.00 20.46 -11.82
N LEU A 23 29.84 21.43 -12.17
CA LEU A 23 29.56 22.45 -13.17
C LEU A 23 30.71 22.53 -14.17
N THR A 24 30.38 22.54 -15.45
CA THR A 24 31.35 22.82 -16.51
C THR A 24 31.67 24.32 -16.56
N GLY A 25 32.73 24.69 -17.29
CA GLY A 25 33.14 26.09 -17.42
C GLY A 25 32.13 27.00 -18.10
N THR A 26 31.16 26.44 -18.85
CA THR A 26 30.08 27.18 -19.51
C THR A 26 28.85 27.35 -18.62
N GLN A 27 28.71 26.54 -17.57
CA GLN A 27 27.59 26.59 -16.62
C GLN A 27 27.81 27.60 -15.48
N VAL A 28 28.96 28.29 -15.49
CA VAL A 28 29.33 29.33 -14.54
C VAL A 28 29.83 30.54 -15.31
N ASN A 29 29.29 31.72 -15.01
CA ASN A 29 29.81 32.96 -15.55
C ASN A 29 31.17 33.27 -14.91
N GLN A 30 32.22 33.15 -15.72
CA GLN A 30 33.59 33.32 -15.26
C GLN A 30 33.92 34.77 -14.87
N GLN A 31 33.20 35.75 -15.43
CA GLN A 31 33.41 37.17 -15.11
C GLN A 31 32.91 37.51 -13.70
N GLU A 32 31.90 36.79 -13.21
CA GLU A 32 31.25 37.03 -11.92
C GLU A 32 31.70 36.04 -10.82
N LEU A 33 32.81 35.33 -11.01
CA LEU A 33 33.29 34.31 -10.06
C LEU A 33 33.44 34.82 -8.63
N LYS A 34 33.89 36.06 -8.45
CA LYS A 34 34.03 36.66 -7.11
C LYS A 34 32.67 36.83 -6.43
N PHE A 35 31.67 37.28 -7.18
CA PHE A 35 30.31 37.44 -6.67
C PHE A 35 29.67 36.09 -6.34
N ILE A 36 29.82 35.10 -7.23
CA ILE A 36 29.28 33.75 -7.04
C ILE A 36 29.89 33.11 -5.79
N LYS A 37 31.23 33.11 -5.66
CA LYS A 37 31.93 32.56 -4.48
C LYS A 37 31.56 33.23 -3.15
N ASN A 38 31.09 34.47 -3.18
CA ASN A 38 30.63 35.17 -1.98
C ASN A 38 29.21 34.74 -1.55
N LYS A 39 28.43 34.18 -2.49
CA LYS A 39 27.03 33.78 -2.25
C LYS A 39 26.83 32.27 -2.18
N THR A 40 27.77 31.50 -2.74
CA THR A 40 27.74 30.03 -2.77
C THR A 40 29.12 29.48 -2.40
N ASP A 41 29.14 28.25 -1.89
CA ASP A 41 30.38 27.50 -1.62
C ASP A 41 30.98 26.93 -2.92
N LEU A 42 31.18 27.78 -3.94
CA LEU A 42 31.76 27.41 -5.23
C LEU A 42 33.28 27.21 -5.10
N THR A 43 33.75 25.99 -5.37
CA THR A 43 35.18 25.67 -5.43
C THR A 43 35.58 25.15 -6.80
N ALA A 44 36.88 25.10 -7.07
CA ALA A 44 37.38 24.32 -8.21
C ALA A 44 37.02 22.84 -7.98
N SER A 45 36.64 22.16 -9.06
CA SER A 45 36.44 20.71 -9.02
C SER A 45 37.79 20.01 -9.02
N ALA A 46 37.89 18.87 -8.33
CA ALA A 46 39.05 17.97 -8.42
C ALA A 46 38.92 16.97 -9.57
N ASP A 47 37.73 16.86 -10.15
CA ASP A 47 37.43 16.04 -11.31
C ASP A 47 37.81 16.78 -12.59
N GLU A 48 38.59 16.15 -13.47
CA GLU A 48 39.06 16.72 -14.74
C GLU A 48 37.93 17.03 -15.73
N GLU A 49 36.76 16.37 -15.60
CA GLU A 49 35.59 16.63 -16.47
C GLU A 49 34.88 17.95 -16.14
N TYR A 50 35.01 18.46 -14.91
CA TYR A 50 34.27 19.63 -14.43
C TYR A 50 35.21 20.75 -13.99
N ALA A 51 34.82 22.00 -14.26
CA ALA A 51 35.64 23.15 -13.87
C ALA A 51 35.39 23.55 -12.40
N PHE A 52 34.13 23.46 -11.97
CA PHE A 52 33.70 23.92 -10.65
C PHE A 52 32.78 22.91 -9.97
N GLN A 53 32.66 23.03 -8.66
CA GLN A 53 31.68 22.31 -7.86
C GLN A 53 31.08 23.21 -6.79
N ILE A 54 29.82 22.97 -6.43
CA ILE A 54 29.16 23.61 -5.28
C ILE A 54 28.72 22.52 -4.31
N SER A 55 29.12 22.66 -3.05
CA SER A 55 28.75 21.72 -1.99
C SER A 55 27.69 22.30 -1.06
N TYR A 56 26.58 21.59 -0.89
CA TYR A 56 25.50 21.95 0.01
C TYR A 56 25.46 20.98 1.17
N LYS A 57 25.36 21.49 2.40
CA LYS A 57 25.18 20.67 3.60
C LYS A 57 23.71 20.25 3.71
N LEU A 58 23.47 18.94 3.78
CA LEU A 58 22.15 18.38 4.02
C LEU A 58 21.98 18.06 5.50
N THR A 59 20.77 18.22 6.03
CA THR A 59 20.43 17.75 7.37
C THR A 59 20.27 16.23 7.36
N ARG A 60 20.56 15.55 8.47
CA ARG A 60 20.51 14.07 8.57
C ARG A 60 19.16 13.46 8.21
N ASN A 61 18.07 14.23 8.34
CA ASN A 61 16.71 13.78 8.08
C ASN A 61 16.17 14.28 6.73
N ALA A 62 16.99 14.93 5.90
CA ALA A 62 16.57 15.43 4.60
C ALA A 62 16.24 14.28 3.65
N LYS A 63 14.98 14.22 3.21
CA LYS A 63 14.51 13.25 2.21
C LYS A 63 14.31 13.94 0.87
N SER A 64 14.91 13.41 -0.19
CA SER A 64 14.69 13.91 -1.56
C SER A 64 13.25 13.60 -2.00
N LEU A 65 12.68 14.43 -2.88
CA LEU A 65 11.36 14.20 -3.45
C LEU A 65 11.29 12.87 -4.19
N SER A 66 12.37 12.46 -4.86
CA SER A 66 12.50 11.13 -5.46
C SER A 66 12.32 10.00 -4.44
N SER A 67 12.94 10.11 -3.26
CA SER A 67 12.82 9.11 -2.19
C SER A 67 11.43 9.10 -1.56
N LEU A 68 10.78 10.27 -1.44
CA LEU A 68 9.42 10.40 -0.94
C LEU A 68 8.40 9.81 -1.91
N LYS A 69 8.58 10.05 -3.21
CA LYS A 69 7.81 9.40 -4.28
C LYS A 69 7.90 7.88 -4.18
N ALA A 70 9.10 7.34 -3.96
CA ALA A 70 9.29 5.90 -3.81
C ALA A 70 8.66 5.32 -2.53
N GLN A 71 8.54 6.12 -1.47
CA GLN A 71 7.88 5.74 -0.22
C GLN A 71 6.34 5.77 -0.31
N ALA A 72 5.78 6.63 -1.16
CA ALA A 72 4.33 6.80 -1.33
C ALA A 72 3.70 5.63 -2.11
N LYS A 73 3.02 4.74 -1.39
CA LYS A 73 2.44 3.52 -1.94
C LYS A 73 1.00 3.73 -2.40
N SER A 74 0.20 4.48 -1.64
CA SER A 74 -1.20 4.73 -1.98
C SER A 74 -1.35 5.93 -2.92
N GLU A 75 -2.46 5.99 -3.66
CA GLU A 75 -2.77 7.16 -4.50
C GLU A 75 -2.96 8.42 -3.65
N ILE A 76 -3.55 8.30 -2.45
CA ILE A 76 -3.74 9.42 -1.52
C ILE A 76 -2.40 9.95 -1.00
N GLU A 77 -1.46 9.10 -0.59
CA GLU A 77 -0.12 9.54 -0.17
C GLU A 77 0.61 10.31 -1.28
N ARG A 78 0.43 9.88 -2.54
CA ARG A 78 1.00 10.57 -3.71
C ARG A 78 0.33 11.92 -3.95
N LEU A 79 -0.99 11.99 -3.81
CA LEU A 79 -1.74 13.25 -3.93
C LEU A 79 -1.36 14.23 -2.81
N GLU A 80 -1.21 13.77 -1.56
CA GLU A 80 -0.73 14.59 -0.45
C GLU A 80 0.68 15.13 -0.70
N LEU A 81 1.58 14.29 -1.22
CA LEU A 81 2.92 14.72 -1.58
C LEU A 81 2.91 15.75 -2.72
N ALA A 82 2.07 15.55 -3.74
CA ALA A 82 1.92 16.48 -4.84
C ALA A 82 1.39 17.84 -4.36
N LEU A 83 0.40 17.87 -3.46
CA LEU A 83 -0.14 19.12 -2.88
C LEU A 83 0.93 19.91 -2.11
N LYS A 84 1.89 19.24 -1.47
CA LYS A 84 3.02 19.90 -0.79
C LYS A 84 3.93 20.66 -1.75
N LEU A 85 3.92 20.36 -3.05
CA LEU A 85 4.73 21.08 -4.05
C LEU A 85 4.33 22.54 -4.22
N LYS A 86 3.10 22.91 -3.85
CA LYS A 86 2.62 24.30 -3.84
C LYS A 86 3.58 25.26 -3.11
N ASN A 87 4.25 24.77 -2.06
CA ASN A 87 5.23 25.54 -1.30
C ASN A 87 6.47 25.96 -2.12
N LEU A 88 6.77 25.26 -3.23
CA LEU A 88 7.89 25.56 -4.10
C LEU A 88 7.64 26.78 -4.99
N ILE A 89 6.37 27.06 -5.31
CA ILE A 89 5.99 28.22 -6.16
C ILE A 89 6.46 29.52 -5.50
N ALA A 90 6.30 29.63 -4.18
CA ALA A 90 6.70 30.80 -3.39
C ALA A 90 8.22 30.99 -3.26
N GLN A 91 9.04 30.01 -3.65
CA GLN A 91 10.50 30.07 -3.52
C GLN A 91 11.19 30.74 -4.71
N LYS A 92 10.47 30.95 -5.83
CA LYS A 92 10.96 31.72 -6.97
C LYS A 92 11.18 33.17 -6.54
N SER A 93 12.42 33.65 -6.56
CA SER A 93 12.76 34.99 -6.06
C SER A 93 13.85 35.68 -6.89
N GLY A 94 13.46 36.71 -7.66
CA GLY A 94 14.36 37.67 -8.30
C GLY A 94 15.58 37.04 -9.01
N TYR A 95 16.73 37.04 -8.34
CA TYR A 95 18.02 36.56 -8.84
C TYR A 95 18.25 35.06 -8.66
N ARG A 96 17.41 34.37 -7.88
CA ARG A 96 17.50 32.95 -7.57
C ARG A 96 16.55 32.15 -8.44
N ILE A 97 17.12 31.28 -9.26
CA ILE A 97 16.39 30.52 -10.28
C ILE A 97 16.47 29.04 -9.90
N PRO A 98 15.38 28.42 -9.43
CA PRO A 98 15.44 27.05 -8.94
C PRO A 98 15.73 26.07 -10.07
N PHE A 99 16.67 25.14 -9.85
CA PHE A 99 16.85 23.99 -10.75
C PHE A 99 15.79 22.95 -10.43
N VAL A 100 14.79 22.79 -11.30
CA VAL A 100 13.61 21.98 -10.97
C VAL A 100 13.86 20.52 -11.31
N HIS A 101 14.09 19.71 -10.26
CA HIS A 101 14.28 18.27 -10.42
C HIS A 101 13.87 17.51 -9.14
N PRO A 102 13.25 16.31 -9.22
CA PRO A 102 12.90 15.52 -8.04
C PRO A 102 14.10 15.15 -7.13
N GLU A 103 15.29 15.06 -7.69
CA GLU A 103 16.53 14.81 -6.93
C GLU A 103 17.10 16.07 -6.26
N ASN A 104 16.69 17.26 -6.71
CA ASN A 104 17.15 18.54 -6.15
C ASN A 104 16.18 19.14 -5.11
N ILE A 105 14.99 18.55 -4.97
CA ILE A 105 13.97 18.98 -4.01
C ILE A 105 14.05 18.11 -2.77
N PHE A 106 14.15 18.72 -1.60
CA PHE A 106 14.24 18.02 -0.33
C PHE A 106 13.18 18.48 0.64
N LEU A 107 12.65 17.53 1.43
CA LEU A 107 11.78 17.79 2.56
C LEU A 107 12.63 18.01 3.81
N THR A 108 12.62 19.24 4.33
CA THR A 108 13.25 19.64 5.59
C THR A 108 12.21 20.34 6.46
N ASP A 109 12.07 19.91 7.71
CA ASP A 109 11.12 20.49 8.68
C ASP A 109 9.68 20.61 8.15
N GLY A 110 9.23 19.59 7.39
CA GLY A 110 7.88 19.53 6.83
C GLY A 110 7.65 20.39 5.58
N LYS A 111 8.65 21.13 5.09
CA LYS A 111 8.57 21.96 3.89
C LYS A 111 9.48 21.43 2.79
N LEU A 112 8.99 21.43 1.55
CA LEU A 112 9.80 21.11 0.37
C LEU A 112 10.57 22.36 -0.05
N SER A 113 11.86 22.20 -0.34
CA SER A 113 12.71 23.28 -0.84
C SER A 113 13.75 22.79 -1.84
N PHE A 114 14.15 23.66 -2.76
CA PHE A 114 15.28 23.42 -3.66
C PHE A 114 16.61 23.53 -2.90
N VAL A 115 17.52 22.58 -3.14
CA VAL A 115 18.87 22.63 -2.56
C VAL A 115 19.79 23.45 -3.47
N HIS A 116 19.92 23.05 -4.72
CA HIS A 116 20.61 23.83 -5.73
C HIS A 116 19.65 24.84 -6.37
N VAL A 117 20.09 26.09 -6.36
CA VAL A 117 19.38 27.20 -6.98
C VAL A 117 20.40 27.94 -7.83
N GLY A 118 20.11 28.09 -9.11
CA GLY A 118 20.86 28.90 -10.03
C GLY A 118 20.78 30.37 -9.69
N MET A 119 21.62 31.15 -10.36
CA MET A 119 21.76 32.57 -10.18
C MET A 119 21.74 33.24 -11.53
N LYS A 120 20.87 34.24 -11.68
CA LYS A 120 20.79 35.03 -12.91
C LYS A 120 22.17 35.55 -13.31
N GLU A 121 22.57 35.28 -14.55
CA GLU A 121 23.87 35.66 -15.12
C GLU A 121 25.10 35.16 -14.33
N GLY A 122 24.93 34.16 -13.45
CA GLY A 122 25.98 33.67 -12.56
C GLY A 122 26.21 32.17 -12.67
N VAL A 123 25.21 31.37 -12.30
CA VAL A 123 25.28 29.90 -12.26
C VAL A 123 23.99 29.33 -12.79
N VAL A 124 24.08 28.26 -13.57
CA VAL A 124 22.91 27.55 -14.12
C VAL A 124 21.92 27.11 -13.03
N PRO A 125 20.58 27.23 -13.26
CA PRO A 125 19.94 27.96 -14.34
C PRO A 125 20.16 29.47 -14.26
N MET A 126 20.53 30.10 -15.38
CA MET A 126 20.86 31.53 -15.44
C MET A 126 19.70 32.40 -15.95
N GLU A 127 18.69 31.79 -16.57
CA GLU A 127 17.54 32.48 -17.15
C GLU A 127 16.23 32.01 -16.52
N THR A 128 15.28 32.92 -16.38
CA THR A 128 13.96 32.60 -15.83
C THR A 128 12.96 32.50 -16.96
N ASP A 129 12.41 31.31 -17.16
CA ASP A 129 11.26 31.08 -18.03
C ASP A 129 10.06 30.63 -17.19
N SER A 130 9.00 31.43 -17.16
CA SER A 130 7.78 31.12 -16.41
C SER A 130 6.95 30.01 -17.07
N ALA A 131 6.98 29.88 -18.40
CA ALA A 131 6.30 28.81 -19.11
C ALA A 131 7.01 27.48 -18.87
N LEU A 132 8.34 27.47 -18.94
CA LEU A 132 9.15 26.31 -18.56
C LEU A 132 8.91 25.92 -17.10
N PHE A 133 8.90 26.88 -16.17
CA PHE A 133 8.66 26.60 -14.76
C PHE A 133 7.28 25.96 -14.51
N LEU A 134 6.24 26.40 -15.21
CA LEU A 134 4.92 25.76 -15.16
C LEU A 134 4.96 24.34 -15.74
N SER A 135 5.66 24.13 -16.85
CA SER A 135 5.85 22.80 -17.45
C SER A 135 6.59 21.85 -16.50
N GLN A 136 7.68 22.30 -15.90
CA GLN A 136 8.44 21.58 -14.88
C GLN A 136 7.56 21.24 -13.66
N TYR A 137 6.75 22.18 -13.18
CA TYR A 137 5.82 21.96 -12.08
C TYR A 137 4.79 20.86 -12.39
N LYS A 138 4.17 20.92 -13.58
CA LYS A 138 3.26 19.86 -14.06
C LYS A 138 3.98 18.51 -14.15
N ALA A 139 5.20 18.49 -14.71
CA ALA A 139 6.01 17.28 -14.82
C ALA A 139 6.35 16.68 -13.45
N LEU A 140 6.66 17.51 -12.44
CA LEU A 140 6.86 17.04 -11.06
C LEU A 140 5.62 16.34 -10.53
N ILE A 141 4.45 16.98 -10.62
CA ILE A 141 3.18 16.42 -10.15
C ILE A 141 2.88 15.10 -10.88
N LEU A 142 2.97 15.10 -12.22
CA LEU A 142 2.75 13.90 -13.03
C LEU A 142 3.73 12.78 -12.66
N SER A 143 4.99 13.10 -12.38
CA SER A 143 5.98 12.10 -11.99
C SER A 143 5.66 11.46 -10.63
N ILE A 144 5.06 12.21 -9.70
CA ILE A 144 4.63 11.71 -8.39
C ILE A 144 3.41 10.81 -8.52
N LEU A 145 2.41 11.25 -9.28
CA LEU A 145 1.16 10.51 -9.46
C LEU A 145 1.38 9.24 -10.30
N ASN A 146 2.20 9.35 -11.35
CA ASN A 146 2.55 8.27 -12.26
C ASN A 146 3.96 7.73 -11.97
N SER A 147 4.08 6.89 -10.95
CA SER A 147 5.37 6.35 -10.49
C SER A 147 6.17 5.57 -11.56
N LYS A 148 5.54 5.18 -12.68
CA LYS A 148 6.16 4.47 -13.80
C LYS A 148 6.87 5.39 -14.81
N ILE A 149 6.52 6.67 -14.83
CA ILE A 149 7.07 7.64 -15.79
C ILE A 149 8.11 8.49 -15.07
N SER A 150 9.29 8.62 -15.67
CA SER A 150 10.36 9.48 -15.16
C SER A 150 10.00 10.96 -15.35
N TYR A 151 10.61 11.81 -14.52
CA TYR A 151 10.37 13.25 -14.62
C TYR A 151 10.93 13.81 -15.93
N GLU A 152 12.08 13.30 -16.33
CA GLU A 152 12.83 13.67 -17.53
C GLU A 152 11.99 13.43 -18.80
N ASN A 153 11.30 12.29 -18.89
CA ASN A 153 10.43 11.98 -20.02
C ASN A 153 9.18 12.89 -20.06
N LEU A 154 8.71 13.35 -18.89
CA LEU A 154 7.55 14.24 -18.80
C LEU A 154 7.91 15.66 -19.19
N VAL A 155 9.03 16.19 -18.67
CA VAL A 155 9.47 17.55 -18.96
C VAL A 155 9.98 17.70 -20.40
N GLY A 156 10.60 16.65 -20.96
CA GLY A 156 10.99 16.60 -22.37
C GLY A 156 9.84 16.39 -23.35
N GLY A 157 8.60 16.17 -22.87
CA GLY A 157 7.43 15.95 -23.73
C GLY A 157 7.38 14.59 -24.44
N GLU A 158 8.23 13.64 -24.04
CA GLU A 158 8.36 12.31 -24.66
C GLU A 158 7.31 11.31 -24.13
N ALA A 159 6.65 11.63 -23.01
CA ALA A 159 5.70 10.75 -22.35
C ALA A 159 4.27 10.85 -22.95
N SER A 160 3.73 9.72 -23.40
CA SER A 160 2.33 9.62 -23.81
C SER A 160 1.40 9.43 -22.60
N LEU A 161 0.60 10.45 -22.29
CA LEU A 161 -0.37 10.44 -21.20
C LEU A 161 -1.70 9.85 -21.66
N ARG A 162 -2.08 8.69 -21.10
CA ARG A 162 -3.32 7.98 -21.47
C ARG A 162 -4.52 8.35 -20.61
N ASP A 163 -4.31 8.80 -19.39
CA ASP A 163 -5.40 9.07 -18.46
C ASP A 163 -5.92 10.50 -18.62
N LYS A 164 -7.25 10.66 -18.45
CA LYS A 164 -7.93 11.94 -18.59
C LYS A 164 -7.43 13.00 -17.61
N PHE A 165 -7.08 12.60 -16.39
CA PHE A 165 -6.63 13.55 -15.37
C PHE A 165 -5.27 14.16 -15.73
N SER A 166 -4.30 13.35 -16.14
CA SER A 166 -3.00 13.84 -16.58
C SER A 166 -3.11 14.71 -17.83
N GLN A 167 -4.01 14.39 -18.76
CA GLN A 167 -4.30 15.24 -19.92
C GLN A 167 -4.88 16.60 -19.50
N SER A 168 -5.85 16.61 -18.57
CA SER A 168 -6.38 17.84 -17.99
C SER A 168 -5.32 18.66 -17.28
N LEU A 169 -4.41 18.01 -16.53
CA LEU A 169 -3.32 18.68 -15.81
C LEU A 169 -2.32 19.35 -16.77
N VAL A 170 -2.03 18.71 -17.91
CA VAL A 170 -1.18 19.31 -18.95
C VAL A 170 -1.84 20.54 -19.58
N ALA A 171 -3.16 20.49 -19.78
CA ALA A 171 -3.94 21.58 -20.39
C ALA A 171 -4.10 22.83 -19.50
N CYS A 172 -3.86 22.73 -18.19
CA CYS A 172 -3.93 23.89 -17.28
C CYS A 172 -3.00 25.02 -17.70
N SER A 173 -3.43 26.28 -17.61
CA SER A 173 -2.66 27.43 -18.10
C SER A 173 -1.84 28.15 -17.01
N ASN A 174 -2.13 27.88 -15.74
CA ASN A 174 -1.48 28.53 -14.60
C ASN A 174 -1.37 27.56 -13.40
N PHE A 175 -0.66 27.99 -12.35
CA PHE A 175 -0.42 27.17 -11.15
C PHE A 175 -1.70 26.94 -10.35
N GLU A 176 -2.59 27.93 -10.31
CA GLU A 176 -3.85 27.89 -9.58
C GLU A 176 -4.80 26.84 -10.14
N GLU A 177 -4.90 26.72 -11.47
CA GLU A 177 -5.69 25.67 -12.14
C GLU A 177 -5.13 24.27 -11.86
N VAL A 178 -3.81 24.12 -11.85
CA VAL A 178 -3.14 22.85 -11.53
C VAL A 178 -3.45 22.44 -10.09
N ASP A 179 -3.30 23.37 -9.15
CA ASP A 179 -3.56 23.14 -7.74
C ASP A 179 -5.05 22.84 -7.48
N ALA A 180 -5.97 23.59 -8.10
CA ALA A 180 -7.41 23.36 -7.96
C ALA A 180 -7.82 21.97 -8.48
N LEU A 181 -7.29 21.56 -9.63
CA LEU A 181 -7.55 20.23 -10.19
C LEU A 181 -7.00 19.12 -9.27
N LEU A 182 -5.84 19.33 -8.65
CA LEU A 182 -5.22 18.41 -7.72
C LEU A 182 -6.00 18.30 -6.40
N GLU A 183 -6.46 19.44 -5.85
CA GLU A 183 -7.29 19.51 -4.64
C GLU A 183 -8.65 18.83 -4.85
N GLU A 184 -9.27 19.00 -6.02
CA GLU A 184 -10.51 18.31 -6.38
C GLU A 184 -10.31 16.79 -6.42
N LYS A 185 -9.25 16.32 -7.11
CA LYS A 185 -8.93 14.89 -7.16
C LYS A 185 -8.63 14.31 -5.78
N PHE A 186 -7.86 15.03 -4.96
CA PHE A 186 -7.56 14.61 -3.59
C PHE A 186 -8.83 14.48 -2.74
N SER A 187 -9.71 15.48 -2.79
CA SER A 187 -10.96 15.46 -2.03
C SER A 187 -11.87 14.30 -2.44
N ARG A 188 -11.97 14.02 -3.74
CA ARG A 188 -12.75 12.90 -4.27
C ARG A 188 -12.18 11.54 -3.85
N GLU A 189 -10.87 11.34 -3.97
CA GLU A 189 -10.25 10.07 -3.56
C GLU A 189 -10.33 9.87 -2.05
N ARG A 190 -10.17 10.93 -1.26
CA ARG A 190 -10.36 10.87 0.19
C ARG A 190 -11.78 10.48 0.58
N GLN A 191 -12.80 11.11 -0.02
CA GLN A 191 -14.20 10.73 0.21
C GLN A 191 -14.46 9.28 -0.22
N ARG A 192 -13.86 8.82 -1.32
CA ARG A 192 -13.98 7.44 -1.77
C ARG A 192 -13.33 6.47 -0.80
N GLU A 193 -12.15 6.79 -0.26
CA GLU A 193 -11.48 5.95 0.74
C GLU A 193 -12.30 5.90 2.04
N GLU A 194 -12.86 7.03 2.47
CA GLU A 194 -13.76 7.11 3.63
C GLU A 194 -15.07 6.32 3.42
N ALA A 195 -15.64 6.33 2.21
CA ALA A 195 -16.87 5.62 1.87
C ALA A 195 -16.67 4.11 1.59
N SER A 196 -15.55 3.74 0.97
CA SER A 196 -15.19 2.33 0.67
C SER A 196 -14.60 1.61 1.87
N THR A 197 -13.96 2.35 2.79
CA THR A 197 -13.61 1.85 4.11
C THR A 197 -14.84 1.94 4.99
N ILE A 198 -15.78 1.00 4.82
CA ILE A 198 -16.75 0.71 5.88
C ILE A 198 -15.91 0.31 7.08
N LYS A 199 -15.66 1.25 8.00
CA LYS A 199 -15.00 1.03 9.28
C LYS A 199 -15.87 0.06 10.06
N VAL A 200 -15.71 -1.25 9.82
CA VAL A 200 -16.25 -2.25 10.71
C VAL A 200 -15.55 -2.01 12.04
N SER A 201 -16.31 -1.65 13.06
CA SER A 201 -15.78 -1.51 14.41
C SER A 201 -14.99 -2.78 14.71
N LYS A 202 -13.71 -2.65 15.08
CA LYS A 202 -12.84 -3.81 15.35
C LYS A 202 -13.49 -4.83 16.30
N GLY A 203 -14.33 -4.34 17.24
CA GLY A 203 -15.14 -5.16 18.13
C GLY A 203 -16.15 -6.07 17.41
N ARG A 204 -17.01 -5.55 16.53
CA ARG A 204 -17.97 -6.37 15.76
C ARG A 204 -17.25 -7.38 14.88
N TYR A 205 -16.19 -6.98 14.18
CA TYR A 205 -15.43 -7.90 13.33
C TYR A 205 -14.79 -9.03 14.16
N SER A 206 -14.17 -8.69 15.30
CA SER A 206 -13.59 -9.68 16.20
C SER A 206 -14.66 -10.60 16.80
N PHE A 207 -15.81 -10.06 17.21
CA PHE A 207 -16.94 -10.84 17.70
C PHE A 207 -17.44 -11.82 16.64
N PHE A 208 -17.72 -11.37 15.41
CA PHE A 208 -18.16 -12.25 14.34
C PHE A 208 -17.11 -13.30 13.96
N LYS A 209 -15.81 -12.96 14.00
CA LYS A 209 -14.73 -13.92 13.74
C LYS A 209 -14.73 -15.05 14.78
N TYR A 210 -14.72 -14.71 16.07
CA TYR A 210 -14.64 -15.71 17.14
C TYR A 210 -15.97 -16.44 17.37
N ALA A 211 -17.09 -15.71 17.40
CA ALA A 211 -18.43 -16.29 17.55
C ALA A 211 -18.80 -17.15 16.34
N GLY A 212 -18.44 -16.72 15.12
CA GLY A 212 -18.66 -17.51 13.90
C GLY A 212 -17.85 -18.80 13.90
N SER A 213 -16.57 -18.76 14.28
CA SER A 213 -15.76 -19.97 14.43
C SER A 213 -16.29 -20.91 15.52
N ALA A 214 -16.70 -20.37 16.68
CA ALA A 214 -17.28 -21.18 17.75
C ALA A 214 -18.61 -21.83 17.33
N ALA A 215 -19.48 -21.08 16.64
CA ALA A 215 -20.74 -21.60 16.12
C ALA A 215 -20.52 -22.72 15.09
N LEU A 216 -19.51 -22.58 14.22
CA LEU A 216 -19.16 -23.62 13.25
C LEU A 216 -18.71 -24.92 13.95
N ILE A 217 -17.86 -24.81 14.97
CA ILE A 217 -17.41 -25.96 15.75
C ILE A 217 -18.59 -26.62 16.47
N ALA A 218 -19.46 -25.83 17.10
CA ALA A 218 -20.66 -26.35 17.76
C ALA A 218 -21.61 -27.06 16.79
N ALA A 219 -21.79 -26.51 15.58
CA ALA A 219 -22.60 -27.13 14.53
C ALA A 219 -22.02 -28.49 14.09
N ILE A 220 -20.70 -28.61 13.95
CA ILE A 220 -20.04 -29.87 13.62
C ILE A 220 -20.24 -30.90 14.74
N ILE A 221 -20.06 -30.51 16.00
CA ILE A 221 -20.26 -31.42 17.15
C ILE A 221 -21.72 -31.92 17.20
N MET A 222 -22.69 -31.02 17.06
CA MET A 222 -24.10 -31.42 17.00
C MET A 222 -24.39 -32.33 15.81
N GLY A 223 -23.81 -32.04 14.64
CA GLY A 223 -23.92 -32.90 13.46
C GLY A 223 -23.43 -34.32 13.72
N VAL A 224 -22.26 -34.48 14.37
CA VAL A 224 -21.71 -35.80 14.72
C VAL A 224 -22.59 -36.53 15.74
N LEU A 225 -23.06 -35.84 16.78
CA LEU A 225 -23.93 -36.44 17.80
C LEU A 225 -25.26 -36.93 17.19
N THR A 226 -25.92 -36.09 16.41
CA THR A 226 -27.19 -36.47 15.75
C THR A 226 -27.01 -37.63 14.78
N PHE A 227 -25.90 -37.67 14.05
CA PHE A 227 -25.57 -38.80 13.16
C PHE A 227 -25.34 -40.10 13.93
N MET A 228 -24.63 -40.04 15.07
CA MET A 228 -24.41 -41.19 15.93
C MET A 228 -25.73 -41.70 16.53
N ASP A 229 -26.60 -40.80 16.99
CA ASP A 229 -27.89 -41.17 17.54
C ASP A 229 -28.81 -41.83 16.51
N GLN A 230 -28.89 -41.30 15.29
CA GLN A 230 -29.72 -41.87 14.24
C GLN A 230 -29.25 -43.25 13.78
N ASN A 231 -27.94 -43.48 13.67
CA ASN A 231 -27.41 -44.70 13.08
C ASN A 231 -27.06 -45.79 14.10
N VAL A 232 -26.83 -45.44 15.37
CA VAL A 232 -26.36 -46.39 16.39
C VAL A 232 -27.31 -46.46 17.57
N THR A 233 -27.59 -45.33 18.23
CA THR A 233 -28.36 -45.33 19.49
C THR A 233 -29.83 -45.71 19.28
N ILE A 234 -30.52 -45.07 18.32
CA ILE A 234 -31.96 -45.25 18.09
C ILE A 234 -32.27 -46.66 17.54
N PRO A 235 -31.56 -47.21 16.53
CA PRO A 235 -31.81 -48.56 16.03
C PRO A 235 -31.62 -49.63 17.11
N LYS A 236 -30.60 -49.46 17.95
CA LYS A 236 -30.32 -50.36 19.08
C LYS A 236 -31.42 -50.33 20.14
N GLN A 237 -31.89 -49.14 20.50
CA GLN A 237 -33.02 -49.01 21.43
C GLN A 237 -34.29 -49.64 20.85
N LYS A 238 -34.59 -49.43 19.57
CA LYS A 238 -35.74 -50.06 18.90
C LYS A 238 -35.64 -51.58 18.89
N ALA A 239 -34.47 -52.13 18.58
CA ALA A 239 -34.24 -53.58 18.60
C ALA A 239 -34.39 -54.18 20.00
N ILE A 240 -33.88 -53.51 21.04
CA ILE A 240 -34.06 -53.94 22.44
C ILE A 240 -35.54 -53.92 22.84
N MET A 241 -36.28 -52.87 22.46
CA MET A 241 -37.72 -52.77 22.75
C MET A 241 -38.53 -53.84 22.01
N ALA A 242 -38.20 -54.12 20.75
CA ALA A 242 -38.85 -55.16 19.95
C ALA A 242 -38.60 -56.55 20.56
N ALA A 243 -37.33 -56.86 20.87
CA ALA A 243 -36.96 -58.13 21.51
C ALA A 243 -37.63 -58.35 22.87
N GLN A 244 -37.77 -57.30 23.69
CA GLN A 244 -38.50 -57.39 24.96
C GLN A 244 -39.99 -57.64 24.76
N SER A 245 -40.60 -57.01 23.76
CA SER A 245 -42.01 -57.24 23.40
C SER A 245 -42.22 -58.68 22.91
N ASP A 246 -41.33 -59.18 22.06
CA ASP A 246 -41.40 -60.53 21.51
C ASP A 246 -41.19 -61.59 22.57
N PHE A 247 -40.29 -61.34 23.54
CA PHE A 247 -40.10 -62.18 24.71
C PHE A 247 -41.37 -62.31 25.56
N ILE A 248 -42.04 -61.18 25.85
CA ILE A 248 -43.29 -61.17 26.63
C ILE A 248 -44.41 -61.93 25.90
N THR A 249 -44.41 -61.91 24.56
CA THR A 249 -45.40 -62.64 23.75
C THR A 249 -45.01 -64.09 23.43
N ASN A 250 -43.95 -64.62 24.07
CA ASN A 250 -43.40 -65.97 23.87
C ASN A 250 -42.84 -66.26 22.47
N HIS A 251 -42.49 -65.24 21.69
CA HIS A 251 -41.79 -65.38 20.40
C HIS A 251 -40.27 -65.34 20.61
N TYR A 252 -39.74 -66.41 21.21
CA TYR A 252 -38.32 -66.51 21.60
C TYR A 252 -37.36 -66.52 20.39
N ASP A 253 -37.82 -67.03 19.25
CA ASP A 253 -37.09 -67.05 17.97
C ASP A 253 -36.85 -65.63 17.42
N LYS A 254 -37.90 -64.80 17.41
CA LYS A 254 -37.83 -63.40 16.96
C LYS A 254 -37.02 -62.52 17.91
N THR A 255 -37.13 -62.81 19.21
CA THR A 255 -36.32 -62.16 20.25
C THR A 255 -34.82 -62.32 19.99
N LEU A 256 -34.39 -63.50 19.54
CA LEU A 256 -32.99 -63.76 19.20
C LEU A 256 -32.58 -63.08 17.89
N GLU A 257 -33.48 -63.04 16.90
CA GLU A 257 -33.26 -62.39 15.61
C GLU A 257 -33.05 -60.87 15.76
N ASP A 258 -33.88 -60.21 16.56
CA ASP A 258 -33.81 -58.76 16.82
C ASP A 258 -32.52 -58.33 17.54
N LEU A 259 -31.99 -59.19 18.42
CA LEU A 259 -30.76 -58.91 19.18
C LEU A 259 -29.48 -59.40 18.50
N LYS A 260 -29.58 -60.20 17.43
CA LYS A 260 -28.45 -60.84 16.74
C LYS A 260 -27.40 -59.86 16.21
N ALA A 261 -27.81 -58.65 15.86
CA ALA A 261 -26.94 -57.63 15.31
C ALA A 261 -26.05 -56.92 16.36
N TYR A 262 -26.24 -57.18 17.66
CA TYR A 262 -25.55 -56.50 18.75
C TYR A 262 -24.77 -57.48 19.63
N GLN A 263 -23.55 -57.11 20.02
CA GLN A 263 -22.77 -57.93 20.94
C GLN A 263 -23.34 -57.88 22.36
N PRO A 264 -23.24 -58.96 23.16
CA PRO A 264 -23.75 -58.99 24.53
C PRO A 264 -23.26 -57.84 25.39
N GLU A 265 -21.99 -57.42 25.25
CA GLU A 265 -21.37 -56.32 26.00
C GLU A 265 -22.02 -54.97 25.72
N GLN A 266 -22.60 -54.82 24.53
CA GLN A 266 -23.29 -53.62 24.10
C GLN A 266 -24.72 -53.57 24.64
N LEU A 267 -25.32 -54.71 25.01
CA LEU A 267 -26.69 -54.76 25.50
C LEU A 267 -26.78 -54.41 27.00
N PRO A 268 -27.85 -53.75 27.46
CA PRO A 268 -28.13 -53.58 28.88
C PRO A 268 -28.44 -54.93 29.55
N LYS A 269 -28.34 -55.00 30.88
CA LYS A 269 -28.44 -56.27 31.63
C LYS A 269 -29.75 -56.99 31.37
N GLU A 270 -30.83 -56.23 31.21
CA GLU A 270 -32.19 -56.70 30.98
C GLU A 270 -32.31 -57.38 29.60
N ALA A 271 -31.73 -56.78 28.55
CA ALA A 271 -31.73 -57.34 27.20
C ALA A 271 -30.86 -58.61 27.11
N ARG A 272 -29.74 -58.68 27.85
CA ARG A 272 -28.90 -59.89 27.93
C ARG A 272 -29.65 -61.05 28.59
N PHE A 273 -30.41 -60.76 29.64
CA PHE A 273 -31.24 -61.77 30.31
C PHE A 273 -32.29 -62.32 29.35
N VAL A 274 -33.01 -61.44 28.64
CA VAL A 274 -34.00 -61.82 27.63
C VAL A 274 -33.38 -62.67 26.52
N MET A 275 -32.20 -62.29 26.01
CA MET A 275 -31.48 -63.05 24.98
C MET A 275 -31.06 -64.44 25.48
N ALA A 276 -30.51 -64.53 26.69
CA ALA A 276 -30.06 -65.79 27.28
C ALA A 276 -31.24 -66.73 27.59
N SER A 277 -32.32 -66.20 28.16
CA SER A 277 -33.52 -66.97 28.48
C SER A 277 -34.21 -67.49 27.22
N SER A 278 -34.30 -66.67 26.16
CA SER A 278 -34.86 -67.09 24.87
C SER A 278 -34.02 -68.19 24.22
N SER A 279 -32.69 -68.11 24.37
CA SER A 279 -31.77 -69.12 23.84
C SER A 279 -31.92 -70.47 24.53
N ILE A 280 -32.22 -70.49 25.84
CA ILE A 280 -32.48 -71.72 26.60
C ILE A 280 -33.83 -72.31 26.18
N HIS A 281 -34.88 -71.49 26.08
CA HIS A 281 -36.23 -71.95 25.67
C HIS A 281 -36.31 -72.52 24.25
N LEU A 282 -35.36 -72.20 23.37
CA LEU A 282 -35.28 -72.75 22.01
C LEU A 282 -34.35 -73.97 21.91
N ALA A 283 -33.57 -74.26 22.95
CA ALA A 283 -32.63 -75.38 23.00
C ALA A 283 -33.20 -76.64 23.67
N ASP A 284 -34.29 -76.50 24.41
CA ASP A 284 -35.14 -77.59 24.93
C ASP A 284 -36.20 -78.03 23.90
#